data_AF-A0A535EDW4-F1
#
_entry.id   AF-A0A535EDW4-F1
#
_cell.length_a   1.000
_cell.length_b   1.000
_cell.length_c   1.000
_cell.angle_alpha   90.00
_cell.angle_beta   90.00
_cell.angle_gamma   90.00
#
_symmetry.space_group_name_H-M   'P 1'
#
loop_
_entity.id
_entity.type
_entity.pdbx_description
1 polymer ?
#
loop_
_entity_poly.entity_id
_entity_poly.type
_entity_poly.pdbx_seq_one_letter_code
_entity_poly.pdbx_strand_id
1 'polypeptide(L)'
;MLVVLIGAALLALFAWCWAGRSRGARWWATRRFGPQLVLGAVPGLGLIVVSGGVLTLAGTSAALPLTPLFLVGAALELAGIFDLLPRWWGPAWYRGRARTR
;
A
#
# COMPACT_ATOMS: atom_id res chain seq x y z
N MET A 1 17.14 -10.51 -1.92
CA MET A 1 16.00 -11.45 -1.77
C MET A 1 15.11 -11.12 -0.58
N LEU A 2 15.63 -11.00 0.65
CA LEU A 2 14.84 -10.65 1.85
C LEU A 2 14.00 -9.36 1.69
N VAL A 3 14.59 -8.31 1.12
CA VAL A 3 13.91 -7.03 0.86
C VAL A 3 12.65 -7.21 -0.01
N VAL A 4 12.75 -8.00 -1.08
CA VAL A 4 11.60 -8.30 -1.96
C VAL A 4 10.51 -9.04 -1.21
N LEU A 5 10.88 -10.00 -0.35
CA LEU A 5 9.91 -10.73 0.47
C LEU A 5 9.18 -9.82 1.47
N ILE A 6 9.88 -8.87 2.08
CA ILE A 6 9.28 -7.87 2.97
C ILE A 6 8.27 -7.02 2.20
N GLY A 7 8.66 -6.50 1.02
CA GLY A 7 7.76 -5.72 0.18
C GLY A 7 6.52 -6.52 -0.27
N ALA A 8 6.70 -7.78 -0.65
CA ALA A 8 5.59 -8.67 -1.01
C ALA A 8 4.65 -8.92 0.19
N ALA A 9 5.19 -9.10 1.39
CA ALA A 9 4.40 -9.25 2.61
C ALA A 9 3.57 -7.99 2.92
N LEU A 10 4.13 -6.79 2.73
CA LEU A 10 3.40 -5.52 2.87
C LEU A 10 2.23 -5.42 1.89
N LEU A 11 2.46 -5.79 0.62
CA LEU A 11 1.40 -5.79 -0.40
C LEU A 11 0.32 -6.84 -0.11
N ALA A 12 0.70 -8.02 0.38
CA ALA A 12 -0.25 -9.06 0.80
C ALA A 12 -1.10 -8.59 2.00
N LEU A 13 -0.48 -7.93 2.97
CA LEU A 13 -1.17 -7.32 4.11
C LEU A 13 -2.15 -6.23 3.64
N PHE A 14 -1.72 -5.37 2.73
CA PHE A 14 -2.59 -4.38 2.09
C PHE A 14 -3.78 -5.04 1.40
N ALA A 15 -3.56 -6.07 0.57
CA ALA A 15 -4.63 -6.78 -0.13
C ALA A 15 -5.65 -7.42 0.84
N TRP A 16 -5.16 -8.01 1.95
CA TRP A 16 -6.00 -8.58 3.00
C TRP A 16 -6.85 -7.50 3.69
N CYS A 17 -6.22 -6.38 4.07
CA CYS A 17 -6.90 -5.21 4.63
C CYS A 17 -7.93 -4.61 3.67
N TRP A 18 -7.57 -4.46 2.39
CA TRP A 18 -8.43 -3.92 1.34
C TRP A 18 -9.68 -4.77 1.15
N ALA A 19 -9.50 -6.09 1.02
CA ALA A 19 -10.60 -7.02 0.86
C ALA A 19 -11.59 -6.96 2.04
N GLY A 20 -11.10 -6.67 3.25
CA GLY A 20 -11.95 -6.43 4.42
C GLY A 20 -12.92 -7.57 4.74
N ARG A 21 -12.56 -8.81 4.37
CA ARG A 21 -13.41 -10.00 4.56
C ARG A 21 -13.50 -10.41 6.03
N SER A 22 -12.45 -10.16 6.81
CA SER A 22 -12.39 -10.50 8.23
C SER A 22 -12.58 -9.27 9.12
N ARG A 23 -13.13 -9.48 10.33
CA ARG A 23 -13.18 -8.43 11.37
C ARG A 23 -11.78 -7.94 11.74
N GLY A 24 -10.81 -8.86 11.76
CA GLY A 24 -9.39 -8.57 12.01
C GLY A 24 -8.80 -7.60 10.99
N ALA A 25 -9.01 -7.83 9.68
CA ALA A 25 -8.54 -6.95 8.61
C ALA A 25 -9.07 -5.52 8.77
N ARG A 26 -10.38 -5.37 9.04
CA ARG A 26 -10.99 -4.05 9.25
C ARG A 26 -10.51 -3.40 10.55
N TRP A 27 -10.30 -4.17 11.62
CA TRP A 27 -9.81 -3.66 12.89
C TRP A 27 -8.38 -3.12 12.76
N TRP A 28 -7.51 -3.88 12.11
CA TRP A 28 -6.11 -3.49 11.87
C TRP A 28 -6.03 -2.18 11.08
N ALA A 29 -6.79 -2.09 9.97
CA ALA A 29 -6.84 -0.91 9.13
C ALA A 29 -7.45 0.32 9.82
N THR A 30 -8.35 0.16 10.79
CA THR A 30 -9.12 1.30 11.33
C THR A 30 -8.77 1.72 12.74
N ARG A 31 -8.26 0.83 13.59
CA ARG A 31 -7.99 1.12 15.01
C ARG A 31 -6.50 1.18 15.35
N ARG A 32 -5.64 0.44 14.64
CA ARG A 32 -4.22 0.32 15.00
C ARG A 32 -3.36 1.40 14.35
N PHE A 33 -3.49 1.58 13.04
CA PHE A 33 -2.63 2.48 12.25
C PHE A 33 -3.40 3.58 11.51
N GLY A 34 -4.73 3.51 11.47
CA GLY A 34 -5.55 4.44 10.71
C GLY A 34 -5.62 4.07 9.22
N PRO A 35 -6.77 4.31 8.59
CA PRO A 35 -7.02 3.78 7.24
C PRO A 35 -6.18 4.46 6.16
N GLN A 36 -5.74 5.70 6.37
CA GLN A 36 -4.88 6.43 5.43
C GLN A 36 -3.49 5.79 5.32
N LEU A 37 -2.87 5.47 6.47
CA LEU A 37 -1.59 4.76 6.49
C LEU A 37 -1.70 3.35 5.92
N VAL A 38 -2.74 2.60 6.25
CA VAL A 38 -2.88 1.22 5.78
C VAL A 38 -3.26 1.13 4.29
N LEU A 39 -4.03 2.09 3.77
CA LEU A 39 -4.51 2.08 2.38
C LEU A 39 -3.64 2.88 1.40
N GLY A 40 -2.70 3.70 1.90
CA GLY A 40 -1.74 4.44 1.08
C GLY A 40 -0.29 4.19 1.44
N ALA A 41 0.10 4.44 2.70
CA ALA A 41 1.50 4.32 3.12
C ALA A 41 2.04 2.88 3.00
N VAL A 42 1.29 1.90 3.49
CA VAL A 42 1.69 0.47 3.43
C VAL A 42 1.83 -0.06 1.99
N PRO A 43 0.85 0.11 1.07
CA PRO A 43 1.04 -0.32 -0.31
C PRO A 43 2.11 0.49 -1.04
N GLY A 44 2.24 1.79 -0.74
CA GLY A 44 3.27 2.65 -1.30
C GLY A 44 4.68 2.16 -0.98
N LEU A 45 4.94 1.94 0.31
CA LEU A 45 6.20 1.38 0.81
C LEU A 45 6.44 -0.03 0.24
N GLY A 46 5.40 -0.86 0.19
CA GLY A 46 5.48 -2.19 -0.43
C GLY A 46 5.95 -2.15 -1.88
N LEU A 47 5.38 -1.24 -2.70
CA LEU A 47 5.78 -1.06 -4.09
C LEU A 47 7.21 -0.54 -4.23
N ILE A 48 7.61 0.43 -3.41
CA ILE A 48 8.98 0.98 -3.40
C ILE A 48 9.99 -0.12 -3.05
N VAL A 49 9.72 -0.89 -1.99
CA VAL A 49 10.60 -1.95 -1.51
C VAL A 49 10.69 -3.11 -2.52
N VAL A 50 9.57 -3.53 -3.13
CA VAL A 50 9.60 -4.58 -4.17
C VAL A 50 10.34 -4.08 -5.40
N SER A 51 10.02 -2.90 -5.93
CA SER A 51 10.65 -2.38 -7.15
C SER A 51 12.16 -2.16 -6.98
N GLY A 52 12.58 -1.54 -5.87
CA GLY A 52 14.00 -1.41 -5.53
C GLY A 52 14.68 -2.76 -5.32
N GLY A 53 14.04 -3.67 -4.59
CA GLY A 53 14.55 -5.03 -4.38
C GLY A 53 14.71 -5.82 -5.68
N VAL A 54 13.75 -5.75 -6.60
CA VAL A 54 13.83 -6.42 -7.91
C VAL A 54 14.90 -5.75 -8.78
N LEU A 55 15.03 -4.43 -8.75
CA LEU A 55 16.08 -3.72 -9.48
C LEU A 55 17.48 -4.19 -9.06
N THR A 56 17.71 -4.43 -7.76
CA THR A 56 18.99 -4.97 -7.28
C THR A 56 19.28 -6.41 -7.74
N LEU A 57 18.24 -7.18 -8.08
CA LEU A 57 18.38 -8.57 -8.53
C LEU A 57 18.49 -8.69 -10.06
N ALA A 58 17.71 -7.90 -10.79
CA ALA A 58 17.60 -7.96 -12.25
C ALA A 58 18.57 -7.00 -12.98
N GLY A 59 19.18 -6.06 -12.25
CA GLY A 59 20.07 -5.06 -12.81
C GLY A 59 19.33 -3.94 -13.57
N THR A 60 20.10 -3.08 -14.24
CA THR A 60 19.60 -1.84 -14.85
C THR A 60 18.63 -2.05 -16.02
N SER A 61 18.63 -3.23 -16.64
CA SER A 61 17.67 -3.60 -17.69
C SER A 61 16.22 -3.60 -17.19
N ALA A 62 16.01 -3.82 -15.89
CA ALA A 62 14.69 -3.75 -15.26
C ALA A 62 14.29 -2.35 -14.79
N ALA A 63 15.15 -1.33 -14.92
CA ALA A 63 14.86 0.01 -14.41
C ALA A 63 13.63 0.63 -15.08
N LEU A 64 13.60 0.63 -16.42
CA LEU A 64 12.51 1.23 -17.20
C LEU A 64 11.11 0.68 -16.84
N PRO A 65 10.88 -0.65 -16.77
CA PRO A 65 9.58 -1.19 -16.36
C PRO A 65 9.28 -1.04 -14.86
N LEU A 66 10.28 -0.90 -13.99
CA LEU A 66 10.08 -0.76 -12.54
C LEU A 66 9.89 0.69 -12.09
N THR A 67 10.38 1.67 -12.86
CA THR A 67 10.24 3.10 -12.52
C THR A 67 8.78 3.52 -12.31
N PRO A 68 7.81 3.15 -13.17
CA PRO A 68 6.41 3.49 -12.94
C PRO A 68 5.86 2.89 -11.63
N LEU A 69 6.23 1.65 -11.31
CA LEU A 69 5.84 0.98 -10.06
C LEU A 69 6.40 1.73 -8.85
N PHE A 70 7.68 2.14 -8.90
CA PHE A 70 8.32 2.93 -7.86
C PHE A 70 7.62 4.28 -7.68
N LEU A 71 7.34 5.00 -8.76
CA LEU A 71 6.69 6.31 -8.72
C LEU A 71 5.27 6.23 -8.17
N VAL A 72 4.48 5.22 -8.57
CA VAL A 72 3.15 4.96 -8.00
C VAL A 72 3.27 4.63 -6.52
N GLY A 73 4.27 3.83 -6.13
CA GLY A 73 4.57 3.53 -4.74
C GLY A 73 4.83 4.78 -3.92
N ALA A 74 5.75 5.64 -4.38
CA ALA A 74 6.07 6.90 -3.72
C ALA A 74 4.87 7.85 -3.62
N ALA A 75 4.08 7.97 -4.70
CA ALA A 75 2.87 8.79 -4.70
C ALA A 75 1.83 8.30 -3.68
N LEU A 76 1.61 6.99 -3.60
CA LEU A 76 0.71 6.39 -2.62
C LEU A 76 1.23 6.53 -1.19
N GLU A 77 2.54 6.41 -1.01
CA GLU A 77 3.16 6.55 0.30
C GLU A 77 2.97 7.96 0.85
N LEU A 78 3.31 8.96 0.04
CA LEU A 78 3.09 10.37 0.38
C LEU A 78 1.60 10.65 0.60
N ALA A 79 0.72 10.14 -0.28
CA ALA A 79 -0.72 10.36 -0.11
C ALA A 79 -1.25 9.77 1.21
N GLY A 80 -0.72 8.61 1.64
CA GLY A 80 -1.08 8.00 2.93
C GLY A 80 -0.51 8.72 4.15
N ILE A 81 0.70 9.26 4.06
CA ILE A 81 1.35 10.02 5.14
C ILE A 81 0.67 11.38 5.33
N PHE A 82 0.32 12.06 4.24
CA PHE A 82 -0.23 13.43 4.26
C PHE A 82 -1.75 13.49 4.26
N ASP A 83 -2.44 12.38 4.51
CA ASP A 83 -3.90 12.30 4.56
C ASP A 83 -4.61 12.66 3.23
N LEU A 84 -3.90 12.60 2.09
CA LEU A 84 -4.36 13.08 0.78
C LEU A 84 -5.16 12.04 -0.02
N LEU A 85 -5.40 10.85 0.53
CA LEU A 85 -6.16 9.83 -0.19
C LEU A 85 -7.61 10.26 -0.39
N PRO A 86 -8.12 10.24 -1.63
CA PRO A 86 -9.49 10.63 -1.87
C PRO A 86 -10.46 9.66 -1.21
N ARG A 87 -11.60 10.17 -0.75
CA ARG A 87 -12.63 9.38 -0.06
C ARG A 87 -13.16 8.20 -0.88
N TRP A 88 -13.02 8.24 -2.21
CA TRP A 88 -13.43 7.17 -3.12
C TRP A 88 -12.36 6.09 -3.35
N TRP A 89 -11.10 6.35 -2.97
CA TRP A 89 -9.96 5.44 -3.19
C TRP A 89 -10.17 4.09 -2.52
N GLY A 90 -10.50 4.09 -1.23
CA GLY A 90 -10.55 2.88 -0.44
C GLY A 90 -11.74 1.95 -0.73
N PRO A 91 -11.72 0.74 -0.13
CA PRO A 91 -12.75 -0.29 -0.32
C PRO A 91 -14.13 0.13 0.20
N ALA A 92 -15.19 -0.56 -0.22
CA ALA A 92 -16.57 -0.19 0.10
C ALA A 92 -16.83 0.01 1.62
N TRP A 93 -16.22 -0.82 2.47
CA TRP A 93 -16.34 -0.71 3.92
C TRP A 93 -15.68 0.55 4.50
N TYR A 94 -14.63 1.07 3.84
CA TYR A 94 -13.97 2.32 4.20
C TYR A 94 -14.83 3.52 3.76
N ARG A 95 -15.33 3.49 2.52
CA ARG A 95 -16.20 4.53 1.96
C ARG A 95 -17.50 4.70 2.74
N GLY A 96 -18.07 3.60 3.24
CA GLY A 96 -19.28 3.63 4.07
C GLY A 96 -19.11 4.43 5.37
N ARG A 97 -17.93 4.39 6.00
CA ARG A 97 -17.65 5.17 7.23
C ARG A 97 -17.40 6.66 6.97
N ALA A 98 -16.89 7.00 5.78
CA ALA A 98 -16.67 8.40 5.40
C ALA A 98 -17.97 9.18 5.15
N ARG A 99 -19.11 8.49 4.96
CA ARG A 99 -20.44 9.10 4.82
C ARG A 99 -21.13 9.42 6.15
N THR A 100 -20.67 8.85 7.25
CA THR A 100 -21.28 8.99 8.59
C THR A 100 -20.56 9.98 9.50
N ARG A 101 -19.54 10.69 8.97
CA ARG A 101 -18.88 11.83 9.63
C ARG A 101 -19.24 13.09 8.86
#